data_AF-A0A967WDX3-F1
#
_entry.id   AF-A0A967WDX3-F1
#
_cell.length_a   1.000
_cell.length_b   1.000
_cell.length_c   1.000
_cell.angle_alpha   90.00
_cell.angle_beta   90.00
_cell.angle_gamma   90.00
#
_symmetry.space_group_name_H-M   'P 1'
#
loop_
_entity.id
_entity.type
_entity.pdbx_description
1 polymer ?
#
loop_
_entity_poly.entity_id
_entity_poly.type
_entity_poly.pdbx_seq_one_letter_code
_entity_poly.pdbx_strand_id
1 'polypeptide(L)'
;GFGYRGHVFWDTEIFVLPFFTYTRPRIARNLLLYRYHTLSGARRKARDSGYEGAMFAWESADSGDETTPRWLPGPDGELVRIWCGDIEHHISADVVYAMMQYWRVTGDDDFMRDYGAEVVLDTARFWGSRVDWNGARGRYEINDVIGPDEYHDHVDNSVFTNRMARWNLEAALETLAWLRREHPEKAAELESRLDLTRDRLAHWADVIGCMVVLHDPETGLMEQFLRPERRGPGRLRTAKHVDAVPAGH
;
A
#
# COMPACT_ATOMS: atom_id res chain seq x y z
N GLY A 1 8.23 9.47 24.18
CA GLY A 1 8.33 10.95 24.13
C GLY A 1 7.28 11.50 23.19
N PHE A 2 7.25 12.81 22.94
CA PHE A 2 6.26 13.43 22.02
C PHE A 2 6.69 13.46 20.55
N GLY A 3 7.91 13.02 20.24
CA GLY A 3 8.38 12.87 18.85
C GLY A 3 7.45 11.95 18.05
N TYR A 4 7.09 12.39 16.85
CA TYR A 4 6.12 11.72 15.96
C TYR A 4 4.75 11.40 16.58
N ARG A 5 4.39 12.09 17.68
CA ARG A 5 3.05 12.07 18.30
C ARG A 5 2.50 10.68 18.68
N GLY A 6 3.37 9.67 18.75
CA GLY A 6 2.98 8.28 18.99
C GLY A 6 2.28 7.61 17.79
N HIS A 7 2.41 8.18 16.60
CA HIS A 7 1.89 7.61 15.37
C HIS A 7 2.62 6.31 14.99
N VAL A 8 1.92 5.43 14.29
CA VAL A 8 2.40 4.13 13.82
C VAL A 8 2.73 4.22 12.33
N PHE A 9 4.01 3.96 12.02
CA PHE A 9 4.59 3.95 10.67
C PHE A 9 4.91 2.52 10.24
N TRP A 10 5.43 2.36 9.00
CA TRP A 10 6.01 1.11 8.51
C TRP A 10 7.15 0.57 9.39
N ASP A 11 7.77 1.40 10.23
CA ASP A 11 8.70 1.05 11.31
C ASP A 11 8.21 -0.15 12.13
N THR A 12 6.91 -0.16 12.46
CA THR A 12 6.32 -1.19 13.29
C THR A 12 6.39 -2.54 12.58
N GLU A 13 5.93 -2.60 11.34
CA GLU A 13 5.84 -3.84 10.57
C GLU A 13 7.21 -4.36 10.09
N ILE A 14 8.12 -3.47 9.68
CA ILE A 14 9.38 -3.87 9.05
C ILE A 14 10.51 -4.03 10.07
N PHE A 15 10.58 -3.17 11.09
CA PHE A 15 11.73 -3.16 12.02
C PHE A 15 11.40 -3.77 13.38
N VAL A 16 10.19 -3.53 13.92
CA VAL A 16 9.81 -3.97 15.27
C VAL A 16 9.17 -5.36 15.25
N LEU A 17 8.25 -5.61 14.33
CA LEU A 17 7.44 -6.83 14.30
C LEU A 17 8.28 -8.12 14.20
N PRO A 18 9.37 -8.20 13.41
CA PRO A 18 10.16 -9.43 13.31
C PRO A 18 10.63 -9.95 14.68
N PHE A 19 11.07 -9.05 15.57
CA PHE A 19 11.48 -9.45 16.92
C PHE A 19 10.34 -10.12 17.69
N PHE A 20 9.13 -9.55 17.65
CA PHE A 20 7.97 -10.14 18.33
C PHE A 20 7.49 -11.41 17.65
N THR A 21 7.55 -11.50 16.33
CA THR A 21 7.17 -12.72 15.59
C THR A 21 8.01 -13.91 16.05
N TYR A 22 9.32 -13.74 16.26
CA TYR A 22 10.18 -14.85 16.69
C TYR A 22 10.22 -15.08 18.21
N THR A 23 9.94 -14.06 19.03
CA THR A 23 10.10 -14.18 20.50
C THR A 23 8.78 -14.25 21.27
N ARG A 24 7.75 -13.54 20.81
CA ARG A 24 6.43 -13.42 21.45
C ARG A 24 5.32 -13.28 20.39
N PRO A 25 5.02 -14.33 19.60
CA PRO A 25 4.08 -14.25 18.47
C PRO A 25 2.72 -13.64 18.79
N ARG A 26 2.19 -13.84 20.00
CA ARG A 26 0.93 -13.23 20.44
C ARG A 26 0.95 -11.69 20.41
N ILE A 27 2.09 -11.07 20.69
CA ILE A 27 2.25 -9.61 20.60
C ILE A 27 2.29 -9.19 19.13
N ALA A 28 3.04 -9.90 18.29
CA ALA A 28 3.06 -9.63 16.84
C ALA A 28 1.66 -9.72 16.22
N ARG A 29 0.89 -10.75 16.59
CA ARG A 29 -0.51 -10.90 16.18
C ARG A 29 -1.36 -9.68 16.55
N ASN A 30 -1.21 -9.15 17.77
CA ASN A 30 -1.96 -7.97 18.21
C ASN A 30 -1.56 -6.70 17.45
N LEU A 31 -0.27 -6.52 17.14
CA LEU A 31 0.22 -5.42 16.31
C LEU A 31 -0.37 -5.50 14.88
N LEU A 32 -0.46 -6.70 14.31
CA LEU A 32 -1.10 -6.88 13.00
C LEU A 32 -2.63 -6.72 13.06
N LEU A 33 -3.28 -7.14 14.15
CA LEU A 33 -4.71 -6.91 14.36
C LEU A 33 -5.07 -5.43 14.45
N TYR A 34 -4.17 -4.59 14.96
CA TYR A 34 -4.35 -3.14 14.86
C TYR A 34 -4.56 -2.70 13.40
N ARG A 35 -3.70 -3.17 12.47
CA ARG A 35 -3.85 -2.87 11.03
C ARG A 35 -5.20 -3.35 10.50
N TYR A 36 -5.63 -4.56 10.84
CA TYR A 36 -6.97 -5.06 10.49
C TYR A 36 -8.10 -4.16 11.03
N HIS A 37 -8.05 -3.77 12.31
CA HIS A 37 -9.08 -2.92 12.91
C HIS A 37 -9.11 -1.50 12.33
N THR A 38 -7.97 -1.01 11.82
CA THR A 38 -7.86 0.27 11.10
C THR A 38 -8.13 0.19 9.59
N LEU A 39 -8.50 -0.98 9.05
CA LEU A 39 -8.70 -1.18 7.61
C LEU A 39 -9.74 -0.23 7.00
N SER A 40 -10.74 0.19 7.79
CA SER A 40 -11.73 1.18 7.34
C SER A 40 -11.11 2.55 7.02
N GLY A 41 -10.09 2.98 7.77
CA GLY A 41 -9.34 4.21 7.50
C GLY A 41 -8.52 4.09 6.22
N ALA A 42 -7.87 2.94 6.00
CA ALA A 42 -7.13 2.67 4.76
C ALA A 42 -8.04 2.70 3.52
N ARG A 43 -9.26 2.16 3.63
CA ARG A 43 -10.29 2.23 2.57
C ARG A 43 -10.75 3.66 2.29
N ARG A 44 -10.94 4.48 3.35
CA ARG A 44 -11.28 5.90 3.19
C ARG A 44 -10.18 6.65 2.47
N LYS A 45 -8.92 6.48 2.90
CA LYS A 45 -7.75 7.10 2.26
C LYS A 45 -7.67 6.73 0.77
N ALA A 46 -7.76 5.45 0.42
CA ALA A 46 -7.73 5.01 -0.98
C ALA A 46 -8.80 5.73 -1.82
N ARG A 47 -10.06 5.70 -1.36
CA ARG A 47 -11.18 6.35 -2.04
C ARG A 47 -10.97 7.86 -2.19
N ASP A 48 -10.54 8.53 -1.13
CA ASP A 48 -10.36 9.98 -1.11
C ASP A 48 -9.17 10.41 -2.01
N SER A 49 -8.21 9.51 -2.23
CA SER A 49 -7.12 9.65 -3.21
C SER A 49 -7.49 9.18 -4.63
N GLY A 50 -8.74 8.73 -4.87
CA GLY A 50 -9.20 8.28 -6.20
C GLY A 50 -8.75 6.87 -6.60
N TYR A 51 -8.35 6.06 -5.62
CA TYR A 51 -7.98 4.65 -5.77
C TYR A 51 -9.06 3.71 -5.19
N GLU A 52 -8.91 2.42 -5.44
CA GLU A 52 -9.73 1.37 -4.85
C GLU A 52 -8.99 0.68 -3.70
N GLY A 53 -9.68 -0.22 -2.99
CA GLY A 53 -9.05 -1.09 -2.00
C GLY A 53 -8.65 -0.39 -0.71
N ALA A 54 -7.57 -0.88 -0.10
CA ALA A 54 -7.01 -0.37 1.15
C ALA A 54 -5.62 0.25 0.91
N MET A 55 -5.52 1.55 1.16
CA MET A 55 -4.28 2.32 1.15
C MET A 55 -3.99 2.77 2.58
N PHE A 56 -3.05 2.13 3.28
CA PHE A 56 -2.79 2.47 4.67
C PHE A 56 -2.25 3.91 4.82
N ALA A 57 -2.62 4.54 5.93
CA ALA A 57 -2.05 5.82 6.35
C ALA A 57 -0.53 5.69 6.52
N TRP A 58 0.23 6.68 6.07
CA TRP A 58 1.67 6.75 6.29
C TRP A 58 1.95 6.89 7.79
N GLU A 59 1.27 7.86 8.41
CA GLU A 59 1.19 8.01 9.86
C GLU A 59 -0.20 7.63 10.34
N SER A 60 -0.29 6.55 11.10
CA SER A 60 -1.55 6.02 11.59
C SER A 60 -1.71 6.24 13.10
N ALA A 61 -2.94 6.54 13.54
CA ALA A 61 -3.32 6.65 14.94
C ALA A 61 -4.58 5.79 15.22
N ASP A 62 -5.44 6.20 16.14
CA ASP A 62 -6.60 5.45 16.61
C ASP A 62 -7.60 5.00 15.51
N SER A 63 -7.93 5.86 14.55
CA SER A 63 -8.95 5.56 13.53
C SER A 63 -8.42 4.85 12.27
N GLY A 64 -7.11 4.83 12.08
CA GLY A 64 -6.48 4.43 10.82
C GLY A 64 -6.48 5.49 9.71
N ASP A 65 -7.07 6.67 9.94
CA ASP A 65 -7.02 7.77 8.97
C ASP A 65 -5.60 8.35 8.88
N GLU A 66 -5.33 9.04 7.77
CA GLU A 66 -4.04 9.70 7.55
C GLU A 66 -3.84 10.84 8.56
N THR A 67 -2.76 10.75 9.34
CA THR A 67 -2.41 11.75 10.35
C THR A 67 -1.10 12.48 10.08
N THR A 68 -0.42 12.16 8.96
CA THR A 68 0.80 12.84 8.52
C THR A 68 0.53 14.34 8.42
N PRO A 69 1.29 15.20 9.15
CA PRO A 69 1.16 16.63 9.02
C PRO A 69 1.45 17.06 7.58
N ARG A 70 0.57 17.87 6.97
CA ARG A 70 0.84 18.37 5.60
C ARG A 70 1.97 19.39 5.55
N TRP A 71 2.24 20.08 6.67
CA TRP A 71 3.22 21.14 6.76
C TRP A 71 3.97 21.06 8.08
N LEU A 72 5.29 21.21 8.03
CA LEU A 72 6.15 21.35 9.22
C LEU A 72 7.05 22.58 9.08
N PRO A 73 7.41 23.26 10.19
CA PRO A 73 8.41 24.32 10.15
C PRO A 73 9.78 23.77 9.75
N GLY A 74 10.40 24.37 8.75
CA GLY A 74 11.79 24.15 8.37
C GLY A 74 12.77 24.90 9.30
N PRO A 75 14.08 24.80 9.04
CA PRO A 75 15.11 25.38 9.89
C PRO A 75 14.96 26.89 10.12
N ASP A 76 14.46 27.62 9.12
CA ASP A 76 14.29 29.08 9.18
C ASP A 76 12.83 29.49 9.51
N GLY A 77 11.98 28.53 9.87
CA GLY A 77 10.58 28.73 10.26
C GLY A 77 9.58 28.77 9.10
N GLU A 78 10.04 28.61 7.86
CA GLU A 78 9.21 28.42 6.68
C GLU A 78 8.43 27.11 6.74
N LEU A 79 7.21 27.09 6.18
CA LEU A 79 6.44 25.86 6.12
C LEU A 79 6.91 25.00 4.95
N VAL A 80 7.46 23.82 5.27
CA VAL A 80 7.84 22.79 4.31
C VAL A 80 6.67 21.83 4.15
N ARG A 81 6.30 21.56 2.90
CA ARG A 81 5.26 20.59 2.54
C ARG A 81 5.81 19.18 2.75
N ILE A 82 5.12 18.36 3.54
CA ILE A 82 5.47 16.96 3.77
C ILE A 82 4.60 16.07 2.90
N TRP A 83 5.18 15.36 1.94
CA TRP A 83 4.45 14.61 0.93
C TRP A 83 4.19 13.14 1.28
N CYS A 84 4.81 12.62 2.34
CA CYS A 84 4.79 11.18 2.67
C CYS A 84 3.37 10.61 2.80
N GLY A 85 2.48 11.32 3.51
CA GLY A 85 1.08 10.91 3.64
C GLY A 85 0.33 10.80 2.32
N ASP A 86 0.73 11.59 1.31
CA ASP A 86 0.10 11.66 0.00
C ASP A 86 0.68 10.65 -0.99
N ILE A 87 2.01 10.47 -1.03
CA ILE A 87 2.71 9.75 -2.11
C ILE A 87 3.70 8.66 -1.67
N GLU A 88 3.86 8.41 -0.36
CA GLU A 88 4.68 7.30 0.14
C GLU A 88 3.84 6.05 0.37
N HIS A 89 3.52 5.38 -0.74
CA HIS A 89 2.47 4.37 -0.78
C HIS A 89 2.92 2.97 -0.32
N HIS A 90 4.24 2.75 -0.22
CA HIS A 90 4.80 1.41 -0.02
C HIS A 90 4.38 0.78 1.31
N ILE A 91 4.00 1.58 2.32
CA ILE A 91 3.45 1.11 3.61
C ILE A 91 2.32 0.08 3.45
N SER A 92 1.50 0.19 2.40
CA SER A 92 0.41 -0.75 2.16
C SER A 92 0.91 -2.15 1.79
N ALA A 93 2.04 -2.25 1.07
CA ALA A 93 2.70 -3.52 0.80
C ALA A 93 3.56 -3.99 1.98
N ASP A 94 4.13 -3.09 2.77
CA ASP A 94 4.92 -3.42 3.97
C ASP A 94 4.06 -4.12 5.03
N VAL A 95 2.83 -3.64 5.24
CA VAL A 95 1.86 -4.28 6.14
C VAL A 95 1.57 -5.71 5.69
N VAL A 96 1.33 -5.92 4.39
CA VAL A 96 1.12 -7.26 3.83
C VAL A 96 2.36 -8.13 3.99
N TYR A 97 3.54 -7.58 3.73
CA TYR A 97 4.81 -8.30 3.92
C TYR A 97 4.93 -8.84 5.33
N ALA A 98 4.69 -7.99 6.32
CA ALA A 98 4.76 -8.36 7.73
C ALA A 98 3.70 -9.39 8.12
N MET A 99 2.46 -9.31 7.61
CA MET A 99 1.43 -10.33 7.82
C MET A 99 1.84 -11.68 7.23
N MET A 100 2.37 -11.69 6.01
CA MET A 100 2.84 -12.91 5.35
C MET A 100 4.06 -13.52 6.07
N GLN A 101 4.99 -12.70 6.57
CA GLN A 101 6.10 -13.20 7.40
C GLN A 101 5.61 -13.79 8.72
N TYR A 102 4.72 -13.10 9.43
CA TYR A 102 4.12 -13.62 10.66
C TYR A 102 3.45 -14.97 10.43
N TRP A 103 2.60 -15.07 9.40
CA TRP A 103 1.90 -16.30 9.07
C TRP A 103 2.86 -17.43 8.72
N ARG A 104 3.86 -17.19 7.87
CA ARG A 104 4.88 -18.20 7.51
C ARG A 104 5.68 -18.72 8.70
N VAL A 105 6.00 -17.87 9.67
CA VAL A 105 6.78 -18.26 10.85
C VAL A 105 5.92 -19.02 11.87
N THR A 106 4.65 -18.64 12.02
CA THR A 106 3.80 -19.14 13.10
C THR A 106 2.86 -20.27 12.70
N GLY A 107 2.51 -20.37 11.41
CA GLY A 107 1.46 -21.27 10.93
C GLY A 107 0.06 -20.91 11.45
N ASP A 108 -0.17 -19.66 11.86
CA ASP A 108 -1.45 -19.18 12.40
C ASP A 108 -2.48 -18.99 11.27
N ASP A 109 -3.00 -20.11 10.76
CA ASP A 109 -4.01 -20.15 9.69
C ASP A 109 -5.32 -19.47 10.09
N ASP A 110 -5.70 -19.52 11.37
CA ASP A 110 -6.88 -18.82 11.88
C ASP A 110 -6.71 -17.30 11.75
N PHE A 111 -5.53 -16.76 12.12
CA PHE A 111 -5.23 -15.35 11.87
C PHE A 111 -5.30 -15.00 10.38
N MET A 112 -4.70 -15.83 9.52
CA MET A 112 -4.66 -15.55 8.09
C MET A 112 -6.06 -15.61 7.48
N ARG A 113 -6.88 -16.61 7.83
CA ARG A 113 -8.26 -16.77 7.37
C ARG A 113 -9.15 -15.61 7.81
N ASP A 114 -9.11 -15.27 9.10
CA ASP A 114 -10.09 -14.37 9.71
C ASP A 114 -9.73 -12.89 9.53
N TYR A 115 -8.44 -12.57 9.39
CA TYR A 115 -7.95 -11.19 9.37
C TYR A 115 -6.97 -10.91 8.22
N GLY A 116 -5.90 -11.69 8.12
CA GLY A 116 -4.79 -11.41 7.20
C GLY A 116 -5.23 -11.36 5.74
N ALA A 117 -6.00 -12.35 5.28
CA ALA A 117 -6.40 -12.48 3.90
C ALA A 117 -7.25 -11.31 3.39
N GLU A 118 -8.11 -10.72 4.23
CA GLU A 118 -8.86 -9.53 3.85
C GLU A 118 -7.91 -8.35 3.58
N VAL A 119 -6.91 -8.15 4.43
CA VAL A 119 -5.92 -7.07 4.27
C VAL A 119 -5.06 -7.27 3.03
N VAL A 120 -4.58 -8.50 2.80
CA VAL A 120 -3.79 -8.82 1.60
C VAL A 120 -4.59 -8.56 0.32
N LEU A 121 -5.81 -9.07 0.24
CA LEU A 121 -6.65 -8.93 -0.96
C LEU A 121 -7.08 -7.48 -1.19
N ASP A 122 -7.38 -6.73 -0.13
CA ASP A 122 -7.87 -5.35 -0.26
C ASP A 122 -6.74 -4.35 -0.57
N THR A 123 -5.53 -4.58 -0.09
CA THR A 123 -4.35 -3.81 -0.52
C THR A 123 -3.92 -4.16 -1.95
N ALA A 124 -4.14 -5.40 -2.42
CA ALA A 124 -3.98 -5.74 -3.83
C ALA A 124 -4.98 -5.02 -4.74
N ARG A 125 -6.21 -4.76 -4.27
CA ARG A 125 -7.15 -3.86 -4.98
C ARG A 125 -6.59 -2.45 -5.12
N PHE A 126 -5.95 -1.94 -4.07
CA PHE A 126 -5.24 -0.66 -4.13
C PHE A 126 -4.14 -0.68 -5.20
N TRP A 127 -3.19 -1.61 -5.13
CA TRP A 127 -2.09 -1.68 -6.10
C TRP A 127 -2.57 -1.89 -7.53
N GLY A 128 -3.59 -2.73 -7.75
CA GLY A 128 -4.18 -2.93 -9.07
C GLY A 128 -4.86 -1.66 -9.64
N SER A 129 -5.38 -0.78 -8.78
CA SER A 129 -5.95 0.51 -9.20
C SER A 129 -4.91 1.65 -9.29
N ARG A 130 -3.75 1.47 -8.63
CA ARG A 130 -2.70 2.48 -8.49
C ARG A 130 -1.76 2.54 -9.69
N VAL A 131 -1.59 1.43 -10.40
CA VAL A 131 -0.71 1.32 -11.57
C VAL A 131 -1.28 2.05 -12.78
N ASP A 132 -0.39 2.62 -13.58
CA ASP A 132 -0.72 3.21 -14.86
C ASP A 132 -0.12 2.39 -16.00
N TRP A 133 -0.90 2.10 -17.04
CA TRP A 133 -0.41 1.41 -18.24
C TRP A 133 0.29 2.39 -19.19
N ASN A 134 1.56 2.14 -19.48
CA ASN A 134 2.32 2.85 -20.50
C ASN A 134 2.28 2.07 -21.82
N GLY A 135 1.28 2.38 -22.67
CA GLY A 135 1.09 1.67 -23.94
C GLY A 135 2.23 1.83 -24.95
N ALA A 136 3.03 2.90 -24.86
CA ALA A 136 4.19 3.08 -25.73
C ALA A 136 5.35 2.16 -25.34
N ARG A 137 5.46 1.81 -24.05
CA ARG A 137 6.51 0.93 -23.51
C ARG A 137 6.03 -0.49 -23.21
N GLY A 138 4.73 -0.75 -23.34
CA GLY A 138 4.12 -2.06 -23.08
C GLY A 138 4.32 -2.54 -21.63
N ARG A 139 4.22 -1.62 -20.65
CA ARG A 139 4.50 -1.93 -19.25
C ARG A 139 3.63 -1.12 -18.29
N TYR A 140 3.46 -1.60 -17.07
CA TYR A 140 2.88 -0.83 -15.97
C TYR A 140 3.94 -0.03 -15.22
N GLU A 141 3.55 1.17 -14.79
CA GLU A 141 4.38 2.13 -14.08
C GLU A 141 3.67 2.62 -12.80
N ILE A 142 4.45 2.98 -11.78
CA ILE A 142 3.96 3.69 -10.60
C ILE A 142 4.78 4.98 -10.50
N ASN A 143 4.16 6.06 -10.96
CA ASN A 143 4.78 7.37 -11.05
C ASN A 143 4.32 8.27 -9.90
N ASP A 144 5.05 9.34 -9.59
CA ASP A 144 4.72 10.28 -8.52
C ASP A 144 4.68 9.65 -7.12
N VAL A 145 5.80 9.10 -6.69
CA VAL A 145 5.92 8.45 -5.38
C VAL A 145 7.11 8.98 -4.60
N ILE A 146 7.07 8.72 -3.29
CA ILE A 146 8.25 8.63 -2.44
C ILE A 146 8.52 7.13 -2.21
N GLY A 147 9.78 6.73 -2.36
CA GLY A 147 10.24 5.42 -1.87
C GLY A 147 10.89 5.56 -0.49
N PRO A 148 11.45 4.50 0.11
CA PRO A 148 12.02 4.56 1.46
C PRO A 148 13.11 5.62 1.71
N ASP A 149 13.67 6.20 0.65
CA ASP A 149 14.56 7.36 0.71
C ASP A 149 13.72 8.63 0.52
N GLU A 150 13.24 9.18 1.65
CA GLU A 150 12.37 10.36 1.69
C GLU A 150 13.04 11.65 1.17
N TYR A 151 14.35 11.66 0.94
CA TYR A 151 15.03 12.83 0.33
C TYR A 151 14.66 13.04 -1.13
N HIS A 152 14.05 12.05 -1.78
CA HIS A 152 13.65 12.11 -3.18
C HIS A 152 12.14 11.93 -3.32
N ASP A 153 11.43 13.07 -3.38
CA ASP A 153 10.00 13.11 -3.67
C ASP A 153 9.69 13.23 -5.18
N HIS A 154 8.43 12.95 -5.52
CA HIS A 154 7.90 13.01 -6.88
C HIS A 154 8.71 12.21 -7.90
N VAL A 155 9.29 11.07 -7.48
CA VAL A 155 10.04 10.18 -8.36
C VAL A 155 9.10 9.24 -9.11
N ASP A 156 9.58 8.72 -10.24
CA ASP A 156 8.85 7.76 -11.05
C ASP A 156 9.48 6.37 -10.93
N ASN A 157 8.65 5.33 -10.81
CA ASN A 157 9.09 3.93 -10.81
C ASN A 157 10.15 3.61 -9.76
N SER A 158 9.95 4.04 -8.51
CA SER A 158 10.78 3.58 -7.40
C SER A 158 10.85 2.05 -7.39
N VAL A 159 12.06 1.50 -7.51
CA VAL A 159 12.23 0.04 -7.65
C VAL A 159 11.70 -0.71 -6.44
N PHE A 160 11.84 -0.13 -5.25
CA PHE A 160 11.28 -0.68 -4.02
C PHE A 160 9.75 -0.73 -4.10
N THR A 161 9.12 0.41 -4.38
CA THR A 161 7.65 0.51 -4.46
C THR A 161 7.08 -0.41 -5.54
N ASN A 162 7.65 -0.42 -6.75
CA ASN A 162 7.19 -1.30 -7.83
C ASN A 162 7.34 -2.78 -7.49
N ARG A 163 8.47 -3.18 -6.90
CA ARG A 163 8.69 -4.56 -6.47
C ARG A 163 7.73 -4.98 -5.38
N MET A 164 7.50 -4.12 -4.38
CA MET A 164 6.59 -4.39 -3.27
C MET A 164 5.13 -4.42 -3.72
N ALA A 165 4.72 -3.54 -4.63
CA ALA A 165 3.40 -3.55 -5.26
C ALA A 165 3.16 -4.86 -6.02
N ARG A 166 4.11 -5.24 -6.90
CA ARG A 166 4.06 -6.51 -7.64
C ARG A 166 4.00 -7.70 -6.68
N TRP A 167 4.85 -7.73 -5.66
CA TRP A 167 4.88 -8.80 -4.68
C TRP A 167 3.58 -8.91 -3.88
N ASN A 168 2.93 -7.79 -3.54
CA ASN A 168 1.62 -7.81 -2.89
C ASN A 168 0.55 -8.45 -3.81
N LEU A 169 0.53 -8.10 -5.10
CA LEU A 169 -0.38 -8.73 -6.06
C LEU A 169 -0.12 -10.25 -6.17
N GLU A 170 1.14 -10.68 -6.21
CA GLU A 170 1.52 -12.10 -6.18
C GLU A 170 1.00 -12.79 -4.90
N ALA A 171 1.27 -12.19 -3.73
CA ALA A 171 0.82 -12.68 -2.43
C ALA A 171 -0.72 -12.77 -2.33
N ALA A 172 -1.44 -11.84 -2.95
CA ALA A 172 -2.90 -11.85 -2.99
C ALA A 172 -3.45 -13.01 -3.82
N LEU A 173 -2.87 -13.30 -4.99
CA LEU A 173 -3.27 -14.46 -5.79
C LEU A 173 -2.97 -15.77 -5.06
N GLU A 174 -1.81 -15.87 -4.41
CA GLU A 174 -1.44 -17.04 -3.59
C GLU A 174 -2.38 -17.22 -2.39
N THR A 175 -2.69 -16.12 -1.68
CA THR A 175 -3.59 -16.12 -0.52
C THR A 175 -5.00 -16.54 -0.92
N LEU A 176 -5.51 -16.03 -2.05
CA LEU A 176 -6.83 -16.41 -2.55
C LEU A 176 -6.86 -17.89 -2.96
N ALA A 177 -5.79 -18.38 -3.59
CA ALA A 177 -5.69 -19.80 -3.96
C ALA A 177 -5.64 -20.71 -2.74
N TRP A 178 -4.92 -20.32 -1.68
CA TRP A 178 -4.92 -21.01 -0.40
C TRP A 178 -6.32 -21.01 0.23
N LEU A 179 -6.99 -19.85 0.33
CA LEU A 179 -8.35 -19.76 0.85
C LEU A 179 -9.33 -20.64 0.07
N ARG A 180 -9.30 -20.61 -1.27
CA ARG A 180 -10.19 -21.45 -2.09
C ARG A 180 -10.01 -22.95 -1.82
N ARG A 181 -8.80 -23.38 -1.45
CA ARG A 181 -8.48 -24.78 -1.17
C ARG A 181 -8.83 -25.18 0.26
N GLU A 182 -8.41 -24.40 1.26
CA GLU A 182 -8.52 -24.76 2.67
C GLU A 182 -9.80 -24.21 3.34
N HIS A 183 -10.31 -23.07 2.86
CA HIS A 183 -11.42 -22.32 3.47
C HIS A 183 -12.38 -21.73 2.40
N PRO A 184 -13.02 -22.58 1.57
CA PRO A 184 -13.79 -22.13 0.40
C PRO A 184 -14.95 -21.18 0.74
N GLU A 185 -15.58 -21.33 1.91
CA GLU A 185 -16.63 -20.42 2.37
C GLU A 185 -16.08 -19.00 2.62
N LYS A 186 -14.90 -18.91 3.27
CA LYS A 186 -14.24 -17.61 3.49
C LYS A 186 -13.75 -17.01 2.18
N ALA A 187 -13.26 -17.84 1.25
CA ALA A 187 -12.90 -17.40 -0.08
C ALA A 187 -14.10 -16.74 -0.78
N ALA A 188 -15.24 -17.42 -0.84
CA ALA A 188 -16.46 -16.89 -1.48
C ALA A 188 -16.97 -15.61 -0.81
N GLU A 189 -16.90 -15.53 0.52
CA GLU A 189 -17.23 -14.30 1.27
C GLU A 189 -16.33 -13.13 0.83
N LEU A 190 -15.01 -13.32 0.82
CA LEU A 190 -14.06 -12.27 0.45
C LEU A 190 -14.14 -11.90 -1.03
N GLU A 191 -14.34 -12.86 -1.92
CA GLU A 191 -14.53 -12.63 -3.35
C GLU A 191 -15.74 -11.76 -3.62
N SER A 192 -16.87 -12.04 -2.96
CA SER A 192 -18.08 -11.25 -3.06
C SER A 192 -17.90 -9.86 -2.44
N ARG A 193 -17.38 -9.79 -1.20
CA ARG A 193 -17.26 -8.54 -0.44
C ARG A 193 -16.25 -7.57 -1.05
N LEU A 194 -15.17 -8.08 -1.64
CA LEU A 194 -14.09 -7.28 -2.21
C LEU A 194 -14.19 -7.16 -3.74
N ASP A 195 -15.26 -7.67 -4.36
CA ASP A 195 -15.45 -7.61 -5.82
C ASP A 195 -14.26 -8.21 -6.61
N LEU A 196 -13.83 -9.42 -6.21
CA LEU A 196 -12.69 -10.12 -6.82
C LEU A 196 -13.11 -10.88 -8.07
N THR A 197 -13.57 -10.14 -9.08
CA THR A 197 -14.00 -10.70 -10.35
C THR A 197 -12.85 -11.36 -11.12
N ARG A 198 -13.20 -12.24 -12.06
CA ARG A 198 -12.21 -12.87 -12.97
C ARG A 198 -11.36 -11.83 -13.69
N ASP A 199 -11.97 -10.74 -14.16
CA ASP A 199 -11.27 -9.68 -14.89
C ASP A 199 -10.30 -8.92 -13.99
N ARG A 200 -10.67 -8.67 -12.73
CA ARG A 200 -9.77 -8.06 -11.75
C ARG A 200 -8.56 -8.95 -11.46
N LEU A 201 -8.78 -10.25 -11.25
CA LEU A 201 -7.69 -11.20 -11.01
C LEU A 201 -6.79 -11.35 -12.25
N ALA A 202 -7.37 -11.30 -13.45
CA ALA A 202 -6.61 -11.30 -14.71
C ALA A 202 -5.79 -10.01 -14.87
N HIS A 203 -6.35 -8.85 -14.51
CA HIS A 203 -5.62 -7.57 -14.47
C HIS A 203 -4.44 -7.64 -13.51
N TRP A 204 -4.61 -8.19 -12.30
CA TRP A 204 -3.50 -8.36 -11.37
C TRP A 204 -2.38 -9.23 -11.95
N ALA A 205 -2.72 -10.34 -12.61
CA ALA A 205 -1.75 -11.21 -13.27
C ALA A 205 -1.00 -10.48 -14.40
N ASP A 206 -1.70 -9.67 -15.20
CA ASP A 206 -1.10 -8.84 -16.25
C ASP A 206 -0.15 -7.79 -15.67
N VAL A 207 -0.55 -7.12 -14.59
CA VAL A 207 0.29 -6.17 -13.86
C VAL A 207 1.55 -6.85 -13.32
N ILE A 208 1.44 -8.03 -12.72
CA ILE A 208 2.60 -8.80 -12.23
C ILE A 208 3.59 -9.10 -13.37
N GLY A 209 3.08 -9.50 -14.53
CA GLY A 209 3.90 -9.83 -15.70
C GLY A 209 4.56 -8.61 -16.36
N CYS A 210 3.90 -7.45 -16.32
CA CYS A 210 4.27 -6.29 -17.11
C CYS A 210 4.72 -5.08 -16.27
N MET A 211 4.80 -5.17 -14.94
CA MET A 211 5.33 -4.10 -14.07
C MET A 211 6.81 -3.85 -14.35
N VAL A 212 7.17 -2.58 -14.55
CA VAL A 212 8.58 -2.20 -14.71
C VAL A 212 9.36 -2.42 -13.41
N VAL A 213 10.54 -3.01 -13.55
CA VAL A 213 11.58 -3.08 -12.51
C VAL A 213 12.87 -2.57 -13.12
N LEU A 214 13.46 -1.54 -12.49
CA LEU A 214 14.70 -0.95 -12.96
C LEU A 214 15.89 -1.81 -12.53
N HIS A 215 16.26 -2.76 -13.38
CA HIS A 215 17.38 -3.67 -13.15
C HIS A 215 18.22 -3.78 -14.42
N ASP A 216 19.51 -3.53 -14.28
CA ASP A 216 20.50 -3.74 -15.33
C ASP A 216 21.04 -5.18 -15.22
N PRO A 217 20.76 -6.07 -16.20
CA PRO A 217 21.21 -7.46 -16.15
C PRO A 217 22.72 -7.63 -16.36
N GLU A 218 23.42 -6.65 -16.93
CA GLU A 218 24.86 -6.74 -17.17
C GLU A 218 25.65 -6.45 -15.89
N THR A 219 25.22 -5.43 -15.14
CA THR A 219 25.89 -5.02 -13.89
C THR A 219 25.26 -5.62 -12.63
N GLY A 220 24.01 -6.10 -12.73
CA GLY A 220 23.20 -6.55 -11.60
C GLY A 220 22.66 -5.41 -10.72
N LEU A 221 22.88 -4.15 -11.12
CA LEU A 221 22.45 -2.98 -10.35
C LEU A 221 20.94 -2.75 -10.51
N MET A 222 20.31 -2.31 -9.42
CA MET A 222 18.94 -1.81 -9.43
C MET A 222 18.96 -0.28 -9.32
N GLU A 223 18.40 0.40 -10.30
CA GLU A 223 18.25 1.85 -10.24
C GLU A 223 17.12 2.20 -9.26
N GLN A 224 17.38 3.10 -8.33
CA GLN A 224 16.47 3.36 -7.22
C GLN A 224 15.12 3.91 -7.68
N PHE A 225 15.13 4.80 -8.67
CA PHE A 225 13.97 5.42 -9.30
C PHE A 225 14.39 6.14 -10.58
N LEU A 226 13.42 6.45 -11.43
CA LEU A 226 13.57 7.38 -12.53
C LEU A 226 13.23 8.80 -12.08
N ARG A 227 13.90 9.80 -12.66
CA ARG A 227 13.45 11.19 -12.52
C ARG A 227 12.14 11.38 -13.29
N PRO A 228 11.21 12.21 -12.79
CA PRO A 228 9.97 12.45 -13.49
C PRO A 228 10.25 12.98 -14.89
N GLU A 229 9.69 12.30 -15.90
CA GLU A 229 9.67 12.84 -17.25
C GLU A 229 8.90 14.17 -17.22
N ARG A 230 9.29 15.15 -18.06
CA ARG A 230 8.58 16.45 -18.10
C ARG A 230 7.09 16.20 -18.35
N ARG A 231 6.29 16.22 -17.29
CA ARG A 231 4.83 16.08 -17.38
C ARG A 231 4.34 17.35 -18.06
N GLY A 232 3.91 17.23 -19.31
CA GLY A 232 3.19 18.31 -19.98
C GLY A 232 1.97 18.73 -19.14
N PRO A 233 1.43 19.93 -19.33
CA PRO A 233 0.26 20.38 -18.58
C PRO A 233 -0.96 19.53 -18.99
N GLY A 234 -1.22 18.41 -18.30
CA GLY A 234 -2.32 17.53 -18.68
C GLY A 234 -2.25 16.12 -18.09
N ARG A 235 -2.71 16.00 -16.84
CA ARG A 235 -3.51 14.90 -16.23
C ARG A 235 -3.20 14.80 -14.73
N LEU A 236 -3.42 15.89 -14.00
CA LEU A 236 -4.02 15.70 -12.67
C LEU A 236 -5.39 15.08 -12.94
N ARG A 237 -5.64 13.86 -12.46
CA ARG A 237 -7.02 13.38 -12.32
C ARG A 237 -7.71 14.40 -11.43
N THR A 238 -8.50 15.28 -12.04
CA THR A 238 -9.33 16.22 -11.29
C THR A 238 -10.25 15.38 -10.40
N ALA A 239 -10.17 15.62 -9.10
CA ALA A 239 -11.20 15.19 -8.17
C ALA A 239 -12.54 15.60 -8.77
N LYS A 240 -13.40 14.61 -9.04
CA LYS A 240 -14.77 14.88 -9.49
C LYS A 240 -15.41 15.80 -8.46
N HIS A 241 -16.03 16.86 -8.97
CA HIS A 241 -16.72 17.91 -8.21
C HIS A 241 -17.45 17.36 -6.97
N VAL A 242 -17.08 17.87 -5.81
CA VAL A 242 -17.97 17.90 -4.65
C VAL A 242 -18.78 19.18 -4.81
N ASP A 243 -20.06 19.03 -5.13
CA ASP A 243 -20.99 20.14 -5.23
C ASP A 243 -21.04 20.90 -3.90
N ALA A 244 -20.76 22.20 -3.97
CA ALA A 244 -20.92 23.11 -2.86
C ALA A 244 -22.41 23.31 -2.58
N VAL A 245 -22.82 22.96 -1.35
CA VAL A 245 -24.14 23.31 -0.80
C VAL A 245 -24.19 24.84 -0.64
N PRO A 246 -25.18 25.55 -1.20
CA PRO A 246 -25.30 26.99 -0.96
C PRO A 246 -25.83 27.22 0.46
N ALA A 247 -25.09 28.02 1.22
CA ALA A 247 -25.54 28.56 2.49
C ALA A 247 -26.70 29.53 2.24
N GLY A 248 -27.88 29.18 2.75
CA GLY A 248 -29.01 30.10 2.88
C GLY A 248 -29.19 30.52 4.33
N HIS A 249 -29.03 31.82 4.60
CA HIS A 249 -29.70 32.57 5.66
C HIS A 249 -29.85 34.01 5.19
#